data_AF-A0A6N7H265-F1
#
_entry.id   AF-A0A6N7H265-F1
#
_cell.length_a   1.000
_cell.length_b   1.000
_cell.length_c   1.000
_cell.angle_alpha   90.00
_cell.angle_beta   90.00
_cell.angle_gamma   90.00
#
_symmetry.space_group_name_H-M   'P 1'
#
loop_
_entity.id
_entity.type
_entity.pdbx_description
1 polymer ?
#
loop_
_entity_poly.entity_id
_entity_poly.type
_entity_poly.pdbx_seq_one_letter_code
_entity_poly.pdbx_strand_id
1 'polypeptide(L)'
;MSGLVPITFETINAQEMIAAIEQAERTGDMGPVWTLVEHLVAQSPGLTRDHVLAVVLFKHAMDAAESGEDVAERTFLQTMREHCSRKAIDQAVLGTLLGSAAKQGWLGATAYDELAERINRLPAGHQARAMFALIHRRREPGNQARPGRSRR
;
A
#
# COMPACT_ATOMS: atom_id res chain seq x y z
N MET A 1 -17.30 10.34 -7.96
CA MET A 1 -16.04 9.87 -8.55
C MET A 1 -15.00 9.85 -7.44
N SER A 2 -14.61 8.67 -6.93
CA SER A 2 -13.58 8.58 -5.89
C SER A 2 -12.23 8.35 -6.56
N GLY A 3 -11.41 9.41 -6.62
CA GLY A 3 -10.00 9.33 -7.01
C GLY A 3 -9.16 8.75 -5.86
N LEU A 4 -8.13 7.98 -6.21
CA LEU A 4 -7.11 7.53 -5.26
C LEU A 4 -6.22 8.72 -4.90
N VAL A 5 -6.60 9.48 -3.87
CA VAL A 5 -5.78 10.56 -3.33
C VAL A 5 -4.56 9.94 -2.63
N PRO A 6 -3.31 10.30 -2.98
CA PRO A 6 -2.15 9.90 -2.20
C PRO A 6 -2.29 10.53 -0.81
N ILE A 7 -2.52 9.68 0.18
CA ILE A 7 -2.58 10.13 1.57
C ILE A 7 -1.14 10.39 2.01
N THR A 8 -0.74 11.67 2.04
CA THR A 8 0.44 12.09 2.80
C THR A 8 0.06 12.04 4.28
N PHE A 9 0.36 10.91 4.92
CA PHE A 9 0.20 10.64 6.36
C PHE A 9 1.11 11.50 7.26
N GLU A 10 1.40 12.75 6.87
CA GLU A 10 2.34 13.61 7.59
C GLU A 10 1.71 14.27 8.83
N THR A 11 0.39 14.15 9.05
CA THR A 11 -0.33 14.99 10.01
C THR A 11 -1.01 14.24 11.17
N ILE A 12 -1.04 12.90 11.18
CA ILE A 12 -1.30 12.14 12.41
C ILE A 12 0.01 11.50 12.83
N ASN A 13 0.36 11.67 14.10
CA ASN A 13 1.51 11.03 14.68
C ASN A 13 1.33 9.52 14.50
N ALA A 14 2.11 8.90 13.61
CA ALA A 14 2.05 7.47 13.34
C ALA A 14 2.13 6.65 14.64
N GLN A 15 2.80 7.19 15.67
CA GLN A 15 2.87 6.60 17.02
C GLN A 15 1.51 6.53 17.73
N GLU A 16 0.64 7.54 17.59
CA GLU A 16 -0.69 7.54 18.20
C GLU A 16 -1.59 6.48 17.54
N MET A 17 -1.47 6.33 16.22
CA MET A 17 -2.19 5.30 15.48
C MET A 17 -1.72 3.89 15.85
N ILE A 18 -0.40 3.69 15.95
CA ILE A 18 0.19 2.42 16.41
C ILE A 18 -0.32 2.08 17.81
N ALA A 19 -0.22 3.02 18.76
CA ALA A 19 -0.66 2.79 20.14
C ALA A 19 -2.16 2.48 20.22
N ALA A 20 -2.99 3.14 19.41
CA ALA A 20 -4.42 2.87 19.34
C ALA A 20 -4.72 1.46 18.80
N ILE A 21 -4.00 1.00 17.76
CA ILE A 21 -4.17 -0.35 17.22
C ILE A 21 -3.69 -1.40 18.23
N GLU A 22 -2.51 -1.21 18.85
CA GLU A 22 -2.01 -2.13 19.88
C GLU A 22 -2.95 -2.23 21.10
N GLN A 23 -3.59 -1.11 21.47
CA GLN A 23 -4.60 -1.12 22.51
C GLN A 23 -5.86 -1.87 22.06
N ALA A 24 -6.32 -1.64 20.83
CA ALA A 24 -7.47 -2.35 20.26
C ALA A 24 -7.23 -3.86 20.21
N GLU A 25 -6.02 -4.31 19.86
CA GLU A 25 -5.64 -5.73 19.89
C GLU A 25 -5.70 -6.32 21.30
N ARG A 26 -5.24 -5.56 22.31
CA ARG A 26 -5.24 -6.02 23.71
C ARG A 26 -6.64 -6.03 24.35
N THR A 27 -7.54 -5.15 23.91
CA THR A 27 -8.80 -4.87 24.61
C THR A 27 -10.05 -5.18 23.80
N GLY A 28 -9.92 -5.38 22.48
CA GLY A 28 -11.02 -5.41 21.52
C GLY A 28 -11.66 -4.04 21.25
N ASP A 29 -11.19 -2.96 21.89
CA ASP A 29 -11.77 -1.63 21.74
C ASP A 29 -11.15 -0.85 20.57
N MET A 30 -11.89 -0.80 19.47
CA MET A 30 -11.52 -0.02 18.28
C MET A 30 -11.88 1.48 18.39
N GLY A 31 -12.52 1.94 19.47
CA GLY A 31 -12.95 3.33 19.63
C GLY A 31 -11.85 4.38 19.41
N PRO A 32 -10.66 4.22 20.02
CA PRO A 32 -9.51 5.11 19.77
C PRO A 32 -9.04 5.09 18.31
N VAL A 33 -9.00 3.90 17.68
CA VAL A 33 -8.64 3.76 16.25
C VAL A 33 -9.64 4.51 15.37
N TRP A 34 -10.94 4.35 15.62
CA TRP A 34 -11.97 5.03 14.85
C TRP A 34 -11.93 6.53 15.01
N THR A 35 -11.63 7.04 16.21
CA THR A 35 -11.45 8.47 16.46
C THR A 35 -10.35 9.06 15.57
N LEU A 36 -9.20 8.38 15.47
CA LEU A 36 -8.11 8.81 14.62
C LEU A 36 -8.44 8.69 13.12
N VAL A 37 -9.08 7.58 12.71
CA VAL A 37 -9.53 7.39 11.31
C VAL A 37 -10.53 8.47 10.90
N GLU A 38 -11.46 8.84 11.78
CA GLU A 38 -12.42 9.93 11.54
C GLU A 38 -11.71 11.27 11.32
N HIS A 39 -10.69 11.55 12.12
CA HIS A 39 -9.87 12.74 11.97
C HIS A 39 -9.17 12.77 10.60
N LEU A 40 -8.58 11.66 10.16
CA LEU A 40 -7.94 11.54 8.83
C LEU A 40 -8.92 11.73 7.68
N VAL A 41 -10.11 11.13 7.79
CA VAL A 41 -11.17 11.27 6.79
C VAL A 41 -11.59 12.73 6.66
N ALA A 42 -11.73 13.45 7.79
CA ALA A 42 -12.07 14.88 7.77
C ALA A 42 -11.01 15.73 7.06
N GLN A 43 -9.73 15.34 7.13
CA GLN A 43 -8.64 16.01 6.42
C GLN A 43 -8.47 15.58 4.95
N SER A 44 -9.12 14.49 4.54
CA SER A 44 -8.93 13.88 3.21
C SER A 44 -10.23 13.78 2.42
N PRO A 45 -10.66 14.89 1.77
CA PRO A 45 -11.91 14.91 1.01
C PRO A 45 -11.99 13.78 -0.03
N GLY A 46 -13.05 12.99 0.04
CA GLY A 46 -13.34 11.92 -0.91
C GLY A 46 -12.85 10.53 -0.51
N LEU A 47 -12.18 10.39 0.65
CA LEU A 47 -11.79 9.10 1.21
C LEU A 47 -12.83 8.62 2.24
N THR A 48 -13.08 7.32 2.24
CA THR A 48 -13.95 6.66 3.22
C THR A 48 -13.13 6.20 4.44
N ARG A 49 -13.77 6.08 5.62
CA ARG A 49 -13.15 5.51 6.83
C ARG A 49 -12.47 4.17 6.57
N ASP A 50 -13.19 3.30 5.86
CA ASP A 50 -12.74 1.97 5.47
C ASP A 50 -11.42 2.02 4.66
N HIS A 51 -11.40 2.82 3.59
CA HIS A 51 -10.18 3.06 2.81
C HIS A 51 -9.02 3.63 3.64
N VAL A 52 -9.28 4.63 4.49
CA VAL A 52 -8.24 5.23 5.34
C VAL A 52 -7.66 4.20 6.29
N LEU A 53 -8.50 3.41 6.97
CA LEU A 53 -8.05 2.34 7.85
C LEU A 53 -7.23 1.30 7.08
N ALA A 54 -7.68 0.89 5.89
CA ALA A 54 -6.95 -0.06 5.06
C ALA A 54 -5.55 0.45 4.67
N VAL A 55 -5.41 1.73 4.34
CA VAL A 55 -4.08 2.31 4.02
C VAL A 55 -3.18 2.33 5.25
N VAL A 56 -3.71 2.73 6.41
CA VAL A 56 -2.97 2.73 7.69
C VAL A 56 -2.44 1.32 8.01
N LEU A 57 -3.35 0.34 8.06
CA LEU A 57 -3.00 -1.03 8.44
C LEU A 57 -2.04 -1.66 7.44
N PHE A 58 -2.24 -1.42 6.13
CA PHE A 58 -1.33 -1.94 5.12
C PHE A 58 0.07 -1.32 5.23
N LYS A 59 0.17 -0.01 5.47
CA LYS A 59 1.47 0.65 5.69
C LYS A 59 2.21 0.04 6.88
N HIS A 60 1.53 -0.10 8.02
CA HIS A 60 2.16 -0.69 9.21
C HIS A 60 2.52 -2.16 9.04
N ALA A 61 1.74 -2.92 8.28
CA ALA A 61 2.12 -4.28 7.91
C ALA A 61 3.44 -4.31 7.12
N MET A 62 3.64 -3.36 6.18
CA MET A 62 4.90 -3.25 5.44
C MET A 62 6.06 -2.82 6.34
N ASP A 63 5.86 -1.82 7.21
CA ASP A 63 6.89 -1.36 8.15
C ASP A 63 7.33 -2.51 9.11
N ALA A 64 6.37 -3.32 9.57
CA ALA A 64 6.62 -4.50 10.39
C ALA A 64 7.37 -5.60 9.62
N ALA A 65 6.97 -5.89 8.37
CA ALA A 65 7.65 -6.85 7.51
C ALA A 65 9.10 -6.43 7.22
N GLU A 66 9.35 -5.15 6.95
CA GLU A 66 10.70 -4.59 6.74
C GLU A 66 11.58 -4.70 8.00
N SER A 67 10.95 -4.64 9.18
CA SER A 67 11.64 -4.75 10.48
C SER A 67 11.78 -6.20 10.97
N GLY A 68 11.21 -7.19 10.26
CA GLY A 68 11.23 -8.61 10.65
C GLY A 68 10.25 -8.96 11.78
N GLU A 69 9.23 -8.14 12.00
CA GLU A 69 8.21 -8.32 13.04
C GLU A 69 7.00 -9.13 12.52
N ASP A 70 7.22 -10.40 12.18
CA ASP A 70 6.23 -11.28 11.54
C ASP A 70 4.88 -11.37 12.27
N VAL A 71 4.90 -11.28 13.61
CA VAL A 71 3.66 -11.31 14.41
C VAL A 71 2.86 -10.03 14.18
N ALA A 72 3.50 -8.86 14.23
CA ALA A 72 2.85 -7.58 14.01
C ALA A 72 2.32 -7.45 12.57
N GLU A 73 3.11 -7.86 11.57
CA GLU A 73 2.66 -7.90 10.17
C GLU A 73 1.36 -8.71 10.04
N ARG A 74 1.35 -9.95 10.55
CA ARG A 74 0.17 -10.82 10.45
C ARG A 74 -1.04 -10.23 11.16
N THR A 75 -0.84 -9.63 12.33
CA THR A 75 -1.90 -8.95 13.07
C THR A 75 -2.51 -7.83 12.23
N PHE A 76 -1.71 -6.89 11.73
CA PHE A 76 -2.25 -5.78 10.92
C PHE A 76 -2.99 -6.26 9.67
N LEU A 77 -2.46 -7.28 8.98
CA LEU A 77 -3.12 -7.88 7.83
C LEU A 77 -4.43 -8.59 8.19
N GLN A 78 -4.52 -9.19 9.37
CA GLN A 78 -5.74 -9.80 9.88
C GLN A 78 -6.78 -8.73 10.25
N THR A 79 -6.41 -7.73 11.06
CA THR A 79 -7.27 -6.60 11.43
C THR A 79 -7.83 -5.91 10.19
N MET A 80 -7.00 -5.77 9.14
CA MET A 80 -7.43 -5.21 7.85
C MET A 80 -8.50 -6.07 7.17
N ARG A 81 -8.40 -7.40 7.21
CA ARG A 81 -9.42 -8.30 6.63
C ARG A 81 -10.72 -8.31 7.42
N GLU A 82 -10.65 -8.12 8.72
CA GLU A 82 -11.81 -8.14 9.62
C GLU A 82 -12.62 -6.84 9.55
N HIS A 83 -11.93 -5.70 9.45
CA HIS A 83 -12.56 -4.38 9.57
C HIS A 83 -12.69 -3.61 8.27
N CYS A 84 -11.97 -4.01 7.21
CA CYS A 84 -12.02 -3.30 5.94
C CYS A 84 -12.75 -4.08 4.84
N SER A 85 -13.46 -3.38 3.96
CA SER A 85 -14.05 -4.02 2.79
C SER A 85 -12.95 -4.45 1.81
N ARG A 86 -13.21 -5.53 1.06
CA ARG A 86 -12.30 -5.99 0.00
C ARG A 86 -11.92 -4.87 -0.97
N LYS A 87 -12.88 -4.00 -1.32
CA LYS A 87 -12.64 -2.86 -2.20
C LYS A 87 -11.65 -1.86 -1.59
N ALA A 88 -11.79 -1.54 -0.31
CA ALA A 88 -10.89 -0.64 0.40
C ALA A 88 -9.47 -1.21 0.47
N ILE A 89 -9.35 -2.52 0.75
CA ILE A 89 -8.07 -3.25 0.76
C ILE A 89 -7.39 -3.18 -0.61
N ASP A 90 -8.10 -3.56 -1.68
CA ASP A 90 -7.56 -3.55 -3.03
C ASP A 90 -7.08 -2.14 -3.44
N GLN A 91 -7.84 -1.11 -3.07
CA GLN A 91 -7.49 0.29 -3.32
C GLN A 91 -6.28 0.75 -2.50
N ALA A 92 -6.19 0.36 -1.23
CA ALA A 92 -5.06 0.71 -0.35
C ALA A 92 -3.76 0.08 -0.86
N VAL A 93 -3.78 -1.23 -1.13
CA VAL A 93 -2.64 -1.96 -1.68
C VAL A 93 -2.18 -1.34 -3.01
N LEU A 94 -3.12 -1.07 -3.93
CA LEU A 94 -2.79 -0.45 -5.21
C LEU A 94 -2.18 0.94 -5.04
N GLY A 95 -2.76 1.77 -4.17
CA GLY A 95 -2.29 3.13 -3.90
C GLY A 95 -0.86 3.14 -3.33
N THR A 96 -0.57 2.27 -2.36
CA THR A 96 0.76 2.14 -1.76
C THR A 96 1.80 1.65 -2.75
N LEU A 97 1.47 0.62 -3.56
CA LEU A 97 2.37 0.11 -4.61
C LEU A 97 2.67 1.19 -5.66
N LEU A 98 1.64 1.92 -6.12
CA LEU A 98 1.82 3.02 -7.06
C LEU A 98 2.66 4.14 -6.47
N GLY A 99 2.41 4.52 -5.21
CA GLY A 99 3.17 5.56 -4.52
C GLY A 99 4.64 5.21 -4.38
N SER A 100 4.94 3.97 -3.97
CA SER A 100 6.32 3.49 -3.84
C SER A 100 7.02 3.42 -5.20
N ALA A 101 6.38 2.80 -6.19
CA ALA A 101 6.95 2.65 -7.52
C ALA A 101 7.13 3.99 -8.25
N ALA A 102 6.22 4.94 -8.07
CA ALA A 102 6.36 6.29 -8.63
C ALA A 102 7.51 7.06 -7.99
N LYS A 103 7.75 6.91 -6.68
CA LYS A 103 8.93 7.49 -6.01
C LYS A 103 10.24 6.88 -6.51
N GLN A 104 10.25 5.57 -6.76
CA GLN A 104 11.40 4.87 -7.35
C GLN A 104 11.62 5.26 -8.83
N GLY A 105 10.54 5.59 -9.55
CA GLY A 105 10.54 5.97 -10.95
C GLY A 105 10.71 4.81 -11.93
N TRP A 106 10.97 3.60 -11.45
CA TRP A 106 11.09 2.41 -12.29
C TRP A 106 10.75 1.12 -11.54
N LEU A 107 10.32 0.10 -12.27
CA LEU A 107 10.10 -1.26 -11.78
C LEU A 107 10.77 -2.28 -12.71
N GLY A 108 11.14 -3.44 -12.17
CA GLY A 108 11.51 -4.60 -12.98
C GLY A 108 10.35 -5.02 -13.90
N ALA A 109 10.68 -5.68 -15.01
CA ALA A 109 9.72 -6.10 -16.03
C ALA A 109 8.48 -6.80 -15.45
N THR A 110 8.68 -7.82 -14.61
CA THR A 110 7.58 -8.58 -13.99
C THR A 110 6.70 -7.71 -13.10
N ALA A 111 7.30 -6.98 -12.16
CA ALA A 111 6.57 -6.11 -11.23
C ALA A 111 5.80 -4.99 -11.96
N TYR A 112 6.38 -4.46 -13.05
CA TYR A 112 5.71 -3.48 -13.89
C TYR A 112 4.48 -4.08 -14.57
N ASP A 113 4.61 -5.26 -15.17
CA ASP A 113 3.54 -5.91 -15.92
C ASP A 113 2.38 -6.35 -14.97
N GLU A 114 2.71 -6.83 -13.77
CA GLU A 114 1.73 -7.13 -12.71
C GLU A 114 0.99 -5.88 -12.23
N LEU A 115 1.70 -4.77 -12.03
CA LEU A 115 1.08 -3.51 -11.63
C LEU A 115 0.18 -2.95 -12.73
N ALA A 116 0.60 -3.05 -13.99
CA ALA A 116 -0.19 -2.68 -15.16
C ALA A 116 -1.50 -3.48 -15.23
N GLU A 117 -1.41 -4.81 -15.04
CA GLU A 117 -2.56 -5.70 -15.04
C GLU A 117 -3.56 -5.34 -13.92
N ARG A 118 -3.06 -5.07 -12.71
CA ARG A 118 -3.89 -4.65 -11.57
C ARG A 118 -4.63 -3.34 -11.84
N ILE A 119 -3.96 -2.34 -12.42
CA ILE A 119 -4.58 -1.05 -12.78
C ILE A 119 -5.69 -1.22 -13.81
N ASN A 120 -5.52 -2.13 -14.76
CA ASN A 120 -6.53 -2.39 -15.79
C ASN A 120 -7.74 -3.18 -15.27
N ARG A 121 -7.55 -4.02 -14.25
CA ARG A 121 -8.62 -4.82 -13.63
C ARG A 121 -9.45 -4.05 -12.62
N LEU A 122 -8.82 -3.15 -11.86
CA LEU A 122 -9.50 -2.34 -10.86
C LEU A 122 -10.09 -1.08 -11.50
N PRO A 123 -11.16 -0.50 -10.94
CA PRO A 123 -11.64 0.83 -11.32
C PRO A 123 -10.64 1.91 -10.84
N ALA A 124 -9.44 1.88 -11.39
CA ALA A 124 -8.37 2.82 -11.10
C ALA A 124 -8.73 4.17 -11.74
N GLY A 125 -9.00 5.15 -10.88
CA GLY A 125 -9.30 6.52 -11.30
C GLY A 125 -8.12 7.17 -12.05
N HIS A 126 -8.38 8.32 -12.67
CA HIS A 126 -7.38 9.07 -13.46
C HIS A 126 -6.05 9.28 -12.72
N GLN A 127 -6.10 9.50 -11.41
CA GLN A 127 -4.92 9.72 -10.58
C GLN A 127 -4.00 8.50 -10.49
N ALA A 128 -4.55 7.29 -10.33
CA ALA A 128 -3.76 6.06 -10.31
C ALA A 128 -3.07 5.79 -11.65
N ARG A 129 -3.77 6.10 -12.75
CA ARG A 129 -3.20 6.02 -14.11
C ARG A 129 -2.09 7.05 -14.32
N ALA A 130 -2.28 8.27 -13.82
CA ALA A 130 -1.25 9.32 -13.88
C ALA A 130 0.01 8.93 -13.09
N MET A 131 -0.13 8.37 -11.89
CA MET A 131 1.01 7.87 -11.11
C MET A 131 1.72 6.72 -11.82
N PHE A 132 0.98 5.79 -12.42
CA PHE A 132 1.58 4.70 -13.18
C PHE A 132 2.39 5.17 -14.38
N ALA A 133 1.95 6.24 -15.04
CA ALA A 133 2.68 6.82 -16.17
C ALA A 133 4.06 7.39 -15.79
N LEU A 134 4.30 7.66 -14.50
CA LEU A 134 5.61 8.09 -13.98
C LEU A 134 6.59 6.93 -13.79
N ILE A 135 6.13 5.68 -13.93
CA ILE A 135 6.92 4.49 -13.68
C ILE A 135 7.47 3.94 -15.00
N HIS A 136 8.79 3.75 -15.07
CA HIS A 136 9.43 3.13 -16.22
C HIS A 136 9.62 1.62 -16.04
N ARG A 137 9.28 0.85 -17.08
CA ARG A 137 9.58 -0.59 -17.15
C ARG A 137 11.06 -0.80 -17.45
N ARG A 138 11.82 -1.40 -16.52
CA ARG A 138 13.23 -1.74 -16.71
C ARG A 138 13.39 -3.24 -16.97
N ARG A 139 14.13 -3.63 -18.00
CA ARG A 139 14.60 -5.01 -18.13
C ARG A 139 15.67 -5.23 -17.06
N GLU A 140 15.55 -6.32 -16.30
CA GLU A 140 16.61 -6.72 -15.37
C GLU A 140 17.93 -6.83 -16.14
N PRO A 141 19.06 -6.34 -15.59
CA PRO A 141 20.37 -6.59 -16.19
C PRO A 141 20.58 -8.10 -16.24
N GLY A 142 20.55 -8.63 -17.46
CA GLY A 142 20.30 -10.04 -17.71
C GLY A 142 21.30 -10.99 -17.04
N ASN A 143 20.78 -12.19 -16.76
CA ASN A 143 21.40 -13.45 -17.12
C ASN A 143 21.98 -13.35 -18.53
N GLN A 144 23.17 -12.75 -18.67
CA GLN A 144 23.92 -12.76 -19.91
C GLN A 144 24.35 -14.20 -20.11
N ALA A 145 23.69 -14.90 -21.05
CA ALA A 145 24.22 -16.12 -21.62
C ALA A 145 25.66 -15.82 -22.04
N ARG A 146 26.62 -16.38 -21.30
CA ARG A 146 28.04 -16.32 -21.65
C ARG A 146 28.14 -16.79 -23.11
N PRO A 147 28.75 -16.00 -24.02
CA PRO A 147 29.04 -16.52 -25.34
C PRO A 147 29.91 -17.77 -25.15
N GLY A 148 29.40 -18.92 -25.59
CA GLY A 148 30.12 -20.17 -25.57
C GLY A 148 31.46 -19.95 -26.26
N ARG A 149 32.55 -20.07 -25.51
CA ARG A 149 33.89 -20.19 -26.08
C ARG A 149 33.89 -21.45 -26.94
N SER A 150 33.67 -21.27 -28.24
CA SER A 150 34.03 -22.27 -29.24
C SER A 150 35.55 -22.42 -29.17
N ARG A 151 36.02 -23.47 -28.51
CA ARG A 151 37.41 -23.91 -28.61
C ARG A 151 37.51 -24.71 -29.91
N ARG A 152 38.21 -24.15 -30.88
CA ARG A 152 38.98 -24.94 -31.84
C ARG A 152 40.25 -25.43 -31.18
#